data_AF-A0A0G4MCQ2-F1
#
_entry.id   AF-A0A0G4MCQ2-F1
#
_cell.length_a   1.000
_cell.length_b   1.000
_cell.length_c   1.000
_cell.angle_alpha   90.00
_cell.angle_beta   90.00
_cell.angle_gamma   90.00
#
_symmetry.space_group_name_H-M   'P 1'
#
loop_
_entity.id
_entity.type
_entity.pdbx_description
1 polymer ?
#
loop_
_entity_poly.entity_id
_entity_poly.type
_entity_poly.pdbx_seq_one_letter_code
_entity_poly.pdbx_strand_id
1 'polypeptide(L)'
;MAQCEVWRDVSDAEFDNAREGMEKLVMNRLYTQTFSPAIPAPQPIPGAKPKRRGGERPMGPGRKGQHQEDVERDDILTQKINIYGWIREAHLDIPPTSESGKRFLKLAQQELFKIRSYRAPRDKIICVLNCCKVIF
;
A
#
# COMPACT_ATOMS: atom_id res chain seq x y z
N MET A 1 -14.20 16.84 -15.31
CA MET A 1 -13.07 16.79 -16.28
C MET A 1 -13.55 16.46 -17.67
N ALA A 2 -14.21 15.32 -17.92
CA ALA A 2 -14.65 14.93 -19.27
C ALA A 2 -15.61 15.92 -19.97
N GLN A 3 -16.35 16.74 -19.20
CA GLN A 3 -17.28 17.75 -19.73
C GLN A 3 -16.63 19.12 -20.02
N CYS A 4 -15.34 19.30 -19.72
CA CYS A 4 -14.64 20.56 -19.99
C CYS A 4 -14.27 20.63 -21.48
N GLU A 5 -14.43 21.80 -22.10
CA GLU A 5 -14.17 21.99 -23.54
C GLU A 5 -12.76 21.59 -23.98
N VAL A 6 -11.77 21.74 -23.09
CA VAL A 6 -10.37 21.38 -23.35
C VAL A 6 -10.18 19.88 -23.69
N TRP A 7 -11.09 19.01 -23.27
CA TRP A 7 -11.01 17.56 -23.51
C TRP A 7 -11.97 17.07 -24.61
N ARG A 8 -12.67 17.98 -25.31
CA ARG A 8 -13.74 17.64 -26.26
C ARG A 8 -13.27 16.73 -27.39
N ASP A 9 -12.07 16.98 -27.90
CA ASP A 9 -11.54 16.33 -29.10
C ASP A 9 -10.42 15.31 -28.79
N VAL A 10 -10.23 14.99 -27.50
CA VAL A 10 -9.19 14.06 -27.04
C VAL A 10 -9.71 12.63 -27.13
N SER A 11 -8.89 11.69 -27.60
CA SER A 11 -9.27 10.28 -27.66
C SER A 11 -9.42 9.66 -26.26
N ASP A 12 -10.20 8.58 -26.14
CA ASP A 12 -10.37 7.87 -24.86
C ASP A 12 -9.02 7.42 -24.27
N ALA A 13 -8.10 6.95 -25.12
CA ALA A 13 -6.77 6.51 -24.71
C ALA A 13 -5.91 7.67 -24.16
N GLU A 14 -5.94 8.83 -24.81
CA GLU A 14 -5.23 10.01 -24.33
C GLU A 14 -5.85 10.55 -23.05
N PHE A 15 -7.18 10.50 -22.93
CA PHE A 15 -7.88 10.92 -21.73
C PHE A 15 -7.57 10.03 -20.53
N ASP A 16 -7.54 8.70 -20.71
CA ASP A 16 -7.14 7.77 -19.66
C ASP A 16 -5.69 7.99 -19.24
N ASN A 17 -4.76 8.14 -20.20
CA ASN A 17 -3.36 8.51 -19.90
C ASN A 17 -3.26 9.81 -19.09
N ALA A 18 -4.08 10.82 -19.41
CA ALA A 18 -4.11 12.07 -18.66
C ALA A 18 -4.65 11.88 -17.23
N ARG A 19 -5.68 11.04 -17.04
CA ARG A 19 -6.20 10.69 -15.71
C ARG A 19 -5.17 9.96 -14.86
N GLU A 20 -4.44 9.03 -15.46
CA GLU A 20 -3.36 8.29 -14.81
C GLU A 20 -2.22 9.23 -14.39
N GLY A 21 -1.82 10.13 -15.29
CA GLY A 21 -0.82 11.17 -15.01
C GLY A 21 -1.27 12.08 -13.86
N MET A 22 -2.55 12.46 -13.84
CA MET A 22 -3.13 13.27 -12.77
C MET A 22 -3.12 12.55 -11.42
N GLU A 23 -3.57 11.28 -11.38
CA GLU A 23 -3.51 10.45 -10.18
C GLU A 23 -2.07 10.39 -9.64
N LYS A 24 -1.10 10.11 -10.51
CA LYS A 24 0.31 10.03 -10.14
C LYS A 24 0.84 11.33 -9.56
N LEU A 25 0.49 12.47 -10.18
CA LEU A 25 0.89 13.79 -9.72
C LEU A 25 0.29 14.13 -8.34
N VAL A 26 -1.02 13.89 -8.16
CA VAL A 26 -1.73 14.14 -6.91
C VAL A 26 -1.18 13.25 -5.80
N MET A 27 -1.07 11.94 -6.06
CA MET A 27 -0.63 10.97 -5.06
C MET A 27 0.82 11.14 -4.67
N ASN A 28 1.69 11.60 -5.58
CA ASN A 28 3.06 11.93 -5.21
C ASN A 28 3.14 13.06 -4.16
N ARG A 29 2.20 14.00 -4.17
CA ARG A 29 2.11 15.11 -3.21
C ARG A 29 1.37 14.73 -1.93
N LEU A 30 0.30 13.94 -2.03
CA LEU A 30 -0.56 13.58 -0.90
C LEU A 30 -0.14 12.30 -0.17
N TYR A 31 0.84 11.54 -0.69
CA TYR A 31 1.23 10.24 -0.13
C TYR A 31 1.44 10.23 1.39
N THR A 32 2.14 11.22 1.93
CA THR A 32 2.42 11.33 3.38
C THR A 32 1.21 11.74 4.22
N GLN A 33 0.08 12.04 3.58
CA GLN A 33 -1.19 12.42 4.21
C GLN A 33 -2.26 11.33 4.04
N THR A 34 -2.12 10.46 3.04
CA THR A 34 -3.16 9.47 2.69
C THR A 34 -2.70 8.02 2.85
N PHE A 35 -1.39 7.74 2.83
CA PHE A 35 -0.87 6.39 3.05
C PHE A 35 -0.54 6.19 4.53
N SER A 36 -1.35 5.38 5.23
CA SER A 36 -1.33 5.22 6.69
C SER A 36 0.07 5.02 7.29
N PRO A 37 0.96 4.17 6.74
CA PRO A 37 2.33 4.03 7.25
C PRO A 37 3.23 5.27 7.08
N ALA A 38 2.97 6.12 6.09
CA ALA A 38 3.75 7.35 5.85
C ALA A 38 3.23 8.56 6.64
N ILE A 39 2.06 8.46 7.27
CA ILE A 39 1.54 9.51 8.16
C ILE A 39 2.25 9.39 9.52
N PRO A 40 2.92 10.45 10.02
CA PRO A 40 3.62 10.40 11.30
C PRO A 40 2.70 10.06 12.47
N ALA A 41 3.17 9.21 13.38
CA ALA A 41 2.47 8.97 14.65
C ALA A 41 2.32 10.28 15.44
N PRO A 42 1.22 10.44 16.20
CA PRO A 42 1.01 11.65 16.98
C PRO A 42 2.06 11.70 18.08
N GLN A 43 2.69 12.86 18.28
CA GLN A 43 3.74 13.04 19.28
C GLN A 43 3.18 13.71 20.55
N PRO A 44 3.68 13.40 21.75
CA PRO A 44 3.25 14.10 22.97
C PRO A 44 3.50 15.61 22.86
N ILE A 45 2.51 16.43 23.25
CA ILE A 45 2.67 17.89 23.20
C ILE A 45 3.67 18.32 24.30
N PRO A 46 4.78 19.00 23.96
CA PRO A 46 5.75 19.46 24.94
C PRO A 46 5.10 20.37 25.99
N GLY A 47 5.32 20.08 27.28
CA GLY A 47 4.79 20.88 28.39
C GLY A 47 3.31 20.65 28.73
N ALA A 48 2.55 19.89 27.95
CA ALA A 48 1.16 19.58 28.25
C ALA A 48 1.07 18.54 29.39
N LYS A 49 0.36 18.89 30.47
CA LYS A 49 0.09 17.96 31.58
C LYS A 49 -1.27 17.26 31.37
N PRO A 50 -1.42 16.01 31.86
CA PRO A 50 -2.71 15.35 31.90
C PRO A 50 -3.74 16.21 32.64
N LYS A 51 -4.95 16.30 32.09
CA LYS A 51 -6.04 17.11 32.69
C LYS A 51 -6.52 16.55 34.04
N ARG A 52 -6.20 15.30 34.36
CA ARG A 52 -6.51 14.59 35.61
C ARG A 52 -5.32 13.75 36.06
N ARG A 53 -5.17 13.54 37.37
CA ARG A 53 -4.13 12.68 37.96
C ARG A 53 -4.32 11.24 37.44
N GLY A 54 -3.34 10.72 36.72
CA GLY A 54 -3.40 9.40 36.05
C GLY A 54 -4.03 9.40 34.64
N GLY A 55 -4.40 10.57 34.09
CA GLY A 55 -4.89 10.66 32.71
C GLY A 55 -3.77 10.56 31.67
N GLU A 56 -4.14 10.26 30.43
CA GLU A 56 -3.21 10.21 29.29
C GLU A 56 -2.64 11.59 28.97
N ARG A 57 -1.39 11.61 28.46
CA ARG A 57 -0.76 12.83 27.98
C ARG A 57 -1.43 13.30 26.69
N PRO A 58 -1.77 14.58 26.54
CA PRO A 58 -2.29 15.11 25.28
C PRO A 58 -1.31 14.88 24.14
N MET A 59 -1.78 14.21 23.09
CA MET A 59 -1.00 13.93 21.88
C MET A 59 -1.30 14.99 20.81
N GLY A 60 -0.26 15.45 20.14
CA GLY A 60 -0.29 16.42 19.06
C GLY A 60 -0.99 15.91 17.79
N PRO A 61 -0.91 16.69 16.70
CA PRO A 61 -1.40 16.24 15.39
C PRO A 61 -0.59 15.03 14.91
N GLY A 62 -1.22 14.21 14.07
CA GLY A 62 -0.60 12.99 13.53
C GLY A 62 -1.65 11.95 13.19
N ARG A 63 -1.17 10.75 12.89
CA ARG A 63 -1.97 9.57 12.53
C ARG A 63 -2.95 9.22 13.65
N LYS A 64 -4.24 9.12 13.32
CA LYS A 64 -5.33 8.79 14.26
C LYS A 64 -6.45 8.03 13.53
N GLY A 65 -7.36 7.44 14.28
CA GLY A 65 -8.53 6.72 13.74
C GLY A 65 -8.11 5.59 12.79
N GLN A 66 -8.80 5.49 11.65
CA GLN A 66 -8.58 4.42 10.66
C GLN A 66 -7.11 4.24 10.24
N HIS A 67 -6.35 5.34 10.09
CA HIS A 67 -4.94 5.22 9.72
C HIS A 67 -4.09 4.55 10.82
N GLN A 68 -4.47 4.70 12.09
CA GLN A 68 -3.79 4.02 13.18
C GLN A 68 -4.14 2.52 13.18
N GLU A 69 -5.42 2.20 12.98
CA GLU A 69 -5.89 0.82 12.83
C GLU A 69 -5.25 0.09 11.64
N ASP A 70 -5.02 0.78 10.52
CA ASP A 70 -4.32 0.22 9.36
C ASP A 70 -2.91 -0.24 9.72
N VAL A 71 -2.14 0.57 10.45
CA VAL A 71 -0.76 0.22 10.82
C VAL A 71 -0.74 -0.91 11.85
N GLU A 72 -1.68 -0.92 12.79
CA GLU A 72 -1.83 -2.05 13.73
C GLU A 72 -2.19 -3.34 12.99
N ARG A 73 -3.04 -3.27 11.97
CA ARG A 73 -3.35 -4.41 11.10
C ARG A 73 -2.13 -4.87 10.29
N ASP A 74 -1.30 -3.96 9.79
CA ASP A 74 -0.06 -4.30 9.09
C ASP A 74 0.93 -5.03 10.03
N ASP A 75 1.04 -4.59 11.29
CA ASP A 75 1.88 -5.24 12.30
C ASP A 75 1.37 -6.65 12.63
N ILE A 76 0.05 -6.81 12.84
CA ILE A 76 -0.59 -8.11 13.07
C ILE A 76 -0.36 -9.04 11.87
N LEU A 77 -0.51 -8.54 10.65
CA LEU A 77 -0.28 -9.30 9.44
C LEU A 77 1.18 -9.77 9.36
N THR A 78 2.13 -8.88 9.65
CA THR A 78 3.57 -9.19 9.67
C THR A 78 3.88 -10.28 10.70
N GLN A 79 3.32 -10.19 11.90
CA GLN A 79 3.47 -11.21 12.93
C GLN A 79 2.89 -12.56 12.47
N LYS A 80 1.69 -12.56 11.89
CA LYS A 80 1.06 -13.79 11.37
C LYS A 80 1.91 -14.45 10.29
N ILE A 81 2.44 -13.68 9.33
CA ILE A 81 3.34 -14.19 8.29
C ILE A 81 4.55 -14.89 8.92
N ASN A 82 5.16 -14.29 9.95
CA ASN A 82 6.30 -14.88 10.65
C ASN A 82 5.93 -16.18 11.40
N ILE A 83 4.79 -16.18 12.10
CA ILE A 83 4.28 -17.37 12.82
C ILE A 83 4.03 -18.53 11.86
N TYR A 84 3.51 -18.24 10.66
CA TYR A 84 3.23 -19.23 9.63
C TYR A 84 4.40 -19.47 8.67
N GLY A 85 5.62 -19.01 8.99
CA GLY A 85 6.80 -19.19 8.13
C GLY A 85 7.21 -20.65 7.91
N TRP A 86 6.63 -21.60 8.65
CA TRP A 86 6.83 -23.04 8.48
C TRP A 86 5.97 -23.65 7.37
N ILE A 87 4.98 -22.92 6.83
CA ILE A 87 4.08 -23.41 5.77
C ILE A 87 4.90 -23.73 4.51
N ARG A 88 4.58 -24.88 3.90
CA ARG A 88 5.14 -25.35 2.63
C ARG A 88 4.03 -25.47 1.61
N GLU A 89 4.39 -25.53 0.33
CA GLU A 89 3.48 -25.64 -0.81
C GLU A 89 2.49 -26.80 -0.65
N ALA A 90 2.97 -27.94 -0.14
CA ALA A 90 2.15 -29.13 0.10
C ALA A 90 1.04 -28.93 1.16
N HIS A 91 1.18 -27.97 2.09
CA HIS A 91 0.12 -27.66 3.06
C HIS A 91 -1.02 -26.83 2.45
N LEU A 92 -0.83 -26.33 1.23
CA LEU A 92 -1.78 -25.49 0.49
C LEU A 92 -2.29 -26.21 -0.76
N ASP A 93 -2.16 -27.55 -0.82
CA ASP A 93 -2.55 -28.39 -1.96
C ASP A 93 -1.88 -28.01 -3.29
N ILE A 94 -0.70 -27.38 -3.22
CA ILE A 94 0.08 -27.02 -4.40
C ILE A 94 0.98 -28.21 -4.77
N PRO A 95 0.88 -28.76 -6.00
CA PRO A 95 1.72 -29.87 -6.41
C PRO A 95 3.20 -29.46 -6.51
N PRO A 96 4.15 -30.42 -6.37
CA PRO A 96 5.57 -30.13 -6.48
C PRO A 96 5.91 -29.42 -7.80
N THR A 97 6.49 -28.23 -7.69
CA THR A 97 6.87 -27.43 -8.84
C THR A 97 8.25 -27.82 -9.36
N SER A 98 8.41 -27.82 -10.69
CA SER A 98 9.71 -27.96 -11.34
C SER A 98 10.64 -26.78 -11.00
N GLU A 99 11.92 -26.92 -11.32
CA GLU A 99 12.89 -25.82 -11.16
C GLU A 99 12.51 -24.56 -11.95
N SER A 100 11.87 -24.71 -13.12
CA SER A 100 11.32 -23.57 -13.86
C SER A 100 10.16 -22.91 -13.10
N GLY A 101 9.25 -23.69 -12.52
CA GLY A 101 8.15 -23.17 -11.72
C GLY A 101 8.64 -22.40 -10.49
N LYS A 102 9.66 -22.90 -9.79
CA LYS A 102 10.30 -22.16 -8.67
C LYS A 102 10.89 -20.82 -9.09
N ARG A 103 11.45 -20.73 -10.31
CA ARG A 103 11.95 -19.45 -10.86
C ARG A 103 10.81 -18.47 -11.11
N PHE A 104 9.68 -18.91 -11.66
CA PHE A 104 8.50 -18.07 -11.84
C PHE A 104 7.91 -17.61 -10.50
N LEU A 105 7.84 -18.48 -9.49
CA LEU A 105 7.43 -18.09 -8.14
C LEU A 105 8.33 -16.99 -7.56
N LYS A 106 9.65 -17.11 -7.73
CA LYS A 106 10.60 -16.07 -7.31
C LYS A 106 10.39 -14.76 -8.07
N LEU A 107 10.11 -14.83 -9.37
CA LEU A 107 9.81 -13.65 -10.18
C LEU A 107 8.50 -12.99 -9.75
N ALA A 108 7.45 -13.76 -9.46
CA ALA A 108 6.17 -13.26 -8.96
C ALA A 108 6.35 -12.52 -7.62
N GLN A 109 7.14 -13.09 -6.70
CA GLN A 109 7.52 -12.41 -5.46
C GLN A 109 8.22 -11.07 -5.72
N GLN A 110 9.15 -11.02 -6.67
CA GLN A 110 9.84 -9.79 -7.04
C GLN A 110 8.88 -8.75 -7.61
N GLU A 111 7.94 -9.13 -8.49
CA GLU A 111 6.92 -8.21 -9.00
C GLU A 111 6.05 -7.65 -7.87
N LEU A 112 5.63 -8.49 -6.93
CA LEU A 112 4.84 -8.05 -5.78
C LEU A 112 5.61 -7.08 -4.88
N PHE A 113 6.89 -7.34 -4.62
CA PHE A 113 7.71 -6.47 -3.75
C PHE A 113 7.87 -5.04 -4.28
N LYS A 114 7.79 -4.84 -5.60
CA LYS A 114 7.84 -3.49 -6.21
C LYS A 114 6.70 -2.58 -5.75
N ILE A 115 5.61 -3.12 -5.19
CA ILE A 115 4.47 -2.33 -4.68
C ILE A 115 4.91 -1.25 -3.66
N ARG A 116 6.02 -1.49 -2.95
CA ARG A 116 6.61 -0.56 -1.97
C ARG A 116 7.29 0.64 -2.62
N SER A 117 7.72 0.52 -3.88
CA SER A 117 8.48 1.54 -4.60
C SER A 117 7.60 2.59 -5.27
N TYR A 118 6.29 2.36 -5.36
CA TYR A 118 5.35 3.25 -6.03
C TYR A 118 4.44 3.98 -5.04
N ARG A 119 4.01 5.19 -5.42
CA ARG A 119 3.04 6.00 -4.66
C ARG A 119 1.66 6.01 -5.30
N ALA A 120 1.59 6.01 -6.63
CA ALA A 120 0.33 5.99 -7.36
C ALA A 120 -0.41 4.65 -7.16
N PRO A 121 -1.71 4.68 -6.83
CA PRO A 121 -2.54 3.48 -6.70
C PRO A 121 -2.49 2.59 -7.94
N ARG A 122 -2.57 3.15 -9.15
CA ARG A 122 -2.49 2.36 -10.38
C ARG A 122 -1.17 1.60 -10.52
N ASP A 123 -0.03 2.26 -10.29
CA ASP A 123 1.28 1.62 -10.34
C ASP A 123 1.38 0.46 -9.32
N LYS A 124 0.79 0.62 -8.12
CA LYS A 124 0.73 -0.45 -7.11
C LYS A 124 -0.11 -1.64 -7.57
N ILE A 125 -1.25 -1.40 -8.21
CA ILE A 125 -2.10 -2.47 -8.78
C ILE A 125 -1.39 -3.19 -9.93
N ILE A 126 -0.63 -2.46 -10.76
CA ILE A 126 0.18 -3.09 -11.82
C ILE A 126 1.18 -4.09 -11.24
N CYS A 127 1.80 -3.84 -10.10
CA CYS A 127 2.66 -4.83 -9.42
C CYS A 127 1.91 -6.11 -9.06
N VAL A 128 0.67 -5.99 -8.56
CA VAL A 128 -0.19 -7.14 -8.24
C VAL A 128 -0.56 -7.89 -9.52
N LEU A 129 -0.99 -7.18 -10.57
CA LEU A 129 -1.34 -7.78 -11.85
C LEU A 129 -0.15 -8.50 -12.50
N ASN A 130 1.04 -7.91 -12.46
CA ASN A 130 2.25 -8.54 -12.98
C ASN A 130 2.64 -9.78 -12.17
N CYS A 131 2.51 -9.73 -10.83
CA CYS A 131 2.67 -10.92 -9.98
C CYS A 131 1.72 -12.04 -10.42
N CYS A 132 0.42 -11.73 -10.60
CA CYS A 132 -0.57 -12.71 -11.06
C CYS A 132 -0.24 -13.26 -12.46
N LYS A 133 0.16 -12.41 -13.41
CA LYS A 133 0.57 -12.83 -14.77
C LYS A 133 1.82 -13.71 -14.81
N VAL A 134 2.65 -13.66 -13.78
CA VAL A 134 3.81 -14.54 -13.67
C VAL A 134 3.43 -15.90 -13.06
N ILE A 135 2.38 -15.93 -12.25
CA ILE A 135 1.85 -17.16 -11.63
C ILE A 135 1.00 -17.97 -12.62
N PHE A 136 0.18 -17.31 -13.45
CA PHE A 136 -0.68 -17.93 -14.46
C PHE A 136 0.00 -18.02 -15.82
#